data_AF-A0A4R1HFZ9-F1
#
_entry.id   AF-A0A4R1HFZ9-F1
#
_cell.length_a   1.000
_cell.length_b   1.000
_cell.length_c   1.000
_cell.angle_alpha   90.00
_cell.angle_beta   90.00
_cell.angle_gamma   90.00
#
_symmetry.space_group_name_H-M   'P 1'
#
loop_
_entity.id
_entity.type
_entity.pdbx_description
1 polymer ?
#
loop_
_entity_poly.entity_id
_entity_poly.type
_entity_poly.pdbx_seq_one_letter_code
_entity_poly.pdbx_strand_id
1 'polypeptide(L)'
;MTVRLGADGIIHIAGVCGVEDAEPLLRYLLAAPEPRVDWHQCEGAHTAIVQLLLKVRPAIDGAPLGDFLNQHIAPLVSPRYAGETALFKA
;
A
#
# COMPACT_ATOMS: atom_id res chain seq x y z
N MET A 1 12.59 -3.68 9.32
CA MET A 1 11.80 -2.56 8.76
C MET A 1 11.35 -2.95 7.38
N THR A 2 10.04 -2.98 7.20
CA THR A 2 9.36 -3.42 5.98
C THR A 2 9.01 -2.27 5.05
N VAL A 3 9.09 -1.03 5.55
CA VAL A 3 8.86 0.21 4.81
C VAL A 3 10.18 0.92 4.53
N ARG A 4 10.43 1.29 3.27
CA ARG A 4 11.64 1.96 2.81
C ARG A 4 11.33 3.03 1.78
N LEU A 5 12.07 4.13 1.77
CA LEU A 5 12.06 5.11 0.69
C LEU A 5 13.19 4.79 -0.29
N GLY A 6 12.85 4.53 -1.55
CA GLY A 6 13.78 4.32 -2.64
C GLY A 6 14.48 5.62 -3.06
N ALA A 7 15.63 5.50 -3.73
CA ALA A 7 16.36 6.65 -4.28
C ALA A 7 15.60 7.36 -5.42
N ASP A 8 14.62 6.68 -6.00
CA ASP A 8 13.65 7.16 -6.99
C ASP A 8 12.46 7.90 -6.35
N GLY A 9 12.40 7.97 -5.02
CA GLY A 9 11.31 8.59 -4.28
C GLY A 9 10.07 7.71 -4.13
N ILE A 10 10.12 6.43 -4.53
CA ILE A 10 9.03 5.48 -4.34
C ILE A 10 9.11 4.88 -2.94
N ILE A 11 7.98 4.82 -2.23
CA ILE A 11 7.88 4.17 -0.93
C ILE A 11 7.60 2.68 -1.16
N HIS A 12 8.52 1.80 -0.77
CA HIS A 12 8.33 0.36 -0.85
C HIS A 12 7.81 -0.20 0.48
N ILE A 13 6.75 -1.01 0.39
CA ILE A 13 6.15 -1.75 1.51
C ILE A 13 6.25 -3.26 1.20
N ALA A 14 6.95 -4.03 2.02
CA ALA A 14 7.26 -5.44 1.73
C ALA A 14 7.20 -6.36 2.96
N GLY A 15 6.77 -7.62 2.78
CA GLY A 15 6.58 -8.58 3.86
C GLY A 15 5.39 -8.24 4.77
N VAL A 16 5.47 -8.63 6.05
CA VAL A 16 4.44 -8.35 7.05
C VAL A 16 4.80 -7.08 7.83
N CYS A 17 4.10 -5.99 7.54
CA CYS A 17 4.34 -4.68 8.14
C CYS A 17 3.65 -4.55 9.51
N GLY A 18 4.46 -4.34 10.55
CA GLY A 18 4.00 -4.12 11.92
C GLY A 18 3.58 -2.68 12.19
N VAL A 19 3.21 -2.40 13.45
CA VAL A 19 2.82 -1.04 13.88
C VAL A 19 4.01 -0.08 13.89
N GLU A 20 5.21 -0.59 14.11
CA GLU A 20 6.49 0.13 14.13
C GLU A 20 6.84 0.75 12.77
N ASP A 21 6.33 0.20 11.68
CA ASP A 21 6.54 0.72 10.33
C ASP A 21 5.59 1.90 10.00
N ALA A 22 4.61 2.20 10.86
CA ALA A 22 3.63 3.26 10.62
C ALA A 22 4.21 4.68 10.70
N GLU A 23 5.10 4.95 11.66
CA GLU A 23 5.73 6.27 11.76
C GLU A 23 6.67 6.53 10.56
N PRO A 24 7.59 5.62 10.17
CA PRO A 24 8.38 5.78 8.95
C PRO A 24 7.52 6.01 7.71
N LEU A 25 6.43 5.24 7.55
CA LEU A 25 5.51 5.40 6.43
C LEU A 25 4.87 6.79 6.41
N LEU A 26 4.31 7.25 7.53
CA LEU A 26 3.70 8.58 7.62
C LEU A 26 4.72 9.68 7.27
N ARG A 27 5.96 9.55 7.75
CA ARG A 27 7.02 10.51 7.44
C ARG A 27 7.28 10.60 5.94
N TYR A 28 7.38 9.47 5.24
CA TYR A 28 7.59 9.45 3.80
C TYR A 28 6.36 9.97 3.02
N LEU A 29 5.15 9.58 3.44
CA LEU A 29 3.90 10.04 2.84
C LEU A 29 3.73 11.56 2.91
N LEU A 30 4.15 12.20 4.01
CA LEU A 30 4.06 13.65 4.19
C LEU A 30 5.20 14.43 3.53
N ALA A 31 6.28 13.76 3.13
CA ALA A 31 7.44 14.41 2.51
C ALA A 31 7.24 14.73 1.01
N ALA A 32 6.20 14.17 0.38
CA ALA A 32 5.86 14.42 -1.02
C ALA A 32 4.40 14.88 -1.13
N PRO A 33 4.08 15.85 -2.02
CA PRO A 33 2.70 16.29 -2.24
C PRO A 33 1.84 15.21 -2.91
N GLU A 34 2.45 14.38 -3.77
CA GLU A 34 1.80 13.25 -4.45
C GLU A 34 2.65 11.98 -4.24
N PRO A 35 2.59 11.37 -3.04
CA PRO A 35 3.43 10.22 -2.72
C PRO A 35 3.04 9.00 -3.55
N ARG A 36 4.06 8.24 -3.97
CA ARG A 36 3.91 6.97 -4.68
C ARG A 36 4.32 5.81 -3.76
N VAL A 37 3.53 4.76 -3.76
CA VAL A 37 3.73 3.58 -2.92
C VAL A 37 3.71 2.33 -3.79
N ASP A 38 4.81 1.60 -3.78
CA ASP A 38 4.90 0.23 -4.29
C ASP A 38 4.73 -0.74 -3.14
N TRP A 39 3.69 -1.57 -3.21
CA TRP A 39 3.39 -2.57 -2.19
C TRP A 39 3.26 -3.99 -2.76
N HIS A 40 3.81 -4.26 -3.94
CA HIS A 40 3.70 -5.58 -4.58
C HIS A 40 4.26 -6.72 -3.74
N GLN A 41 5.21 -6.42 -2.85
CA GLN A 41 5.81 -7.39 -1.95
C GLN A 41 5.15 -7.42 -0.57
N CYS A 42 4.08 -6.65 -0.33
CA CYS A 42 3.41 -6.58 0.96
C CYS A 42 2.51 -7.82 1.18
N GLU A 43 2.86 -8.63 2.17
CA GLU A 43 2.14 -9.85 2.58
C GLU A 43 1.07 -9.58 3.64
N GLY A 44 1.31 -8.57 4.48
CA GLY A 44 0.40 -8.20 5.56
C GLY A 44 0.69 -6.79 6.05
N ALA A 45 -0.34 -6.10 6.53
CA ALA A 45 -0.20 -4.73 7.01
C ALA A 45 -1.04 -4.54 8.27
N HIS A 46 -0.40 -4.01 9.32
CA HIS A 46 -1.10 -3.57 10.52
C HIS A 46 -2.18 -2.52 10.15
N THR A 47 -3.26 -2.46 10.92
CA THR A 47 -4.40 -1.56 10.63
C THR A 47 -3.99 -0.08 10.56
N ALA A 48 -2.97 0.33 11.32
CA ALA A 48 -2.38 1.67 11.23
C ALA A 48 -1.80 1.98 9.85
N ILE A 49 -1.11 1.03 9.21
CA ILE A 49 -0.60 1.17 7.84
C ILE A 49 -1.76 1.40 6.86
N VAL A 50 -2.80 0.58 6.97
CA VAL A 50 -4.01 0.68 6.13
C VAL A 50 -4.70 2.04 6.31
N GLN A 51 -4.82 2.53 7.55
CA GLN A 51 -5.39 3.84 7.85
C GLN A 51 -4.61 4.98 7.18
N LEU A 52 -3.28 4.91 7.21
CA LEU A 52 -2.42 5.90 6.55
C LEU A 52 -2.65 5.91 5.03
N LEU A 53 -2.68 4.74 4.39
CA LEU A 53 -2.93 4.63 2.94
C LEU A 53 -4.32 5.16 2.56
N LEU A 54 -5.36 4.81 3.32
CA LEU A 54 -6.72 5.30 3.08
C LEU A 54 -6.86 6.82 3.30
N LYS A 55 -6.13 7.37 4.25
CA LYS A 55 -6.20 8.79 4.62
C LYS A 55 -5.43 9.68 3.65
N VAL A 56 -4.19 9.31 3.33
CA VAL A 56 -3.30 10.09 2.44
C VAL A 56 -3.68 9.87 0.98
N ARG A 57 -4.17 8.67 0.62
CA ARG A 57 -4.48 8.26 -0.75
C ARG A 57 -3.29 8.46 -1.71
N PRO A 58 -2.12 7.86 -1.41
CA PRO A 58 -0.99 7.88 -2.33
C PRO A 58 -1.37 7.20 -3.65
N ALA A 59 -0.59 7.46 -4.70
CA ALA A 59 -0.66 6.63 -5.90
C ALA A 59 -0.06 5.25 -5.58
N ILE A 60 -0.92 4.23 -5.57
CA ILE A 60 -0.55 2.85 -5.25
C ILE A 60 -0.24 2.09 -6.54
N ASP A 61 0.95 1.51 -6.60
CA ASP A 61 1.40 0.69 -7.72
C ASP A 61 1.04 -0.78 -7.47
N GLY A 62 0.16 -1.31 -8.33
CA GLY A 62 -0.31 -2.70 -8.43
C GLY A 62 -0.91 -3.32 -7.17
N ALA A 63 -0.85 -4.65 -7.09
CA ALA A 63 -1.53 -5.46 -6.09
C ALA A 63 -0.57 -5.98 -5.01
N PRO A 64 -0.98 -6.04 -3.74
CA PRO A 64 -0.17 -6.63 -2.68
C PRO A 64 -0.14 -8.16 -2.81
N LEU A 65 0.92 -8.76 -2.27
CA LEU A 65 1.12 -10.21 -2.25
C LEU A 65 0.14 -10.93 -1.31
N GLY A 66 -0.27 -10.27 -0.22
CA GLY A 66 -1.17 -10.85 0.78
C GLY A 66 -2.62 -10.94 0.31
N ASP A 67 -3.21 -12.13 0.33
CA ASP A 67 -4.58 -12.38 -0.13
C ASP A 67 -5.62 -11.47 0.55
N PHE A 68 -5.54 -11.31 1.87
CA PHE A 68 -6.45 -10.43 2.60
C PHE A 68 -6.35 -8.97 2.12
N LEU A 69 -5.12 -8.47 1.96
CA LEU A 69 -4.89 -7.11 1.48
C LEU A 69 -5.40 -6.95 0.05
N ASN A 70 -5.13 -7.93 -0.82
CA ASN A 70 -5.52 -7.90 -2.21
C ASN A 70 -7.06 -7.90 -2.35
N GLN A 71 -7.75 -8.76 -1.61
CA GLN A 71 -9.20 -8.93 -1.72
C GLN A 71 -10.00 -7.82 -1.04
N HIS A 72 -9.50 -7.27 0.09
CA HIS A 72 -10.30 -6.38 0.93
C HIS A 72 -9.77 -4.95 1.03
N ILE A 73 -8.45 -4.74 0.88
CA ILE A 73 -7.82 -3.44 1.11
C ILE A 73 -7.46 -2.75 -0.22
N ALA A 74 -6.88 -3.47 -1.17
CA ALA A 74 -6.47 -2.95 -2.46
C ALA A 74 -7.60 -2.20 -3.20
N PRO A 75 -8.87 -2.70 -3.22
CA PRO A 75 -9.97 -1.98 -3.85
C PRO A 75 -10.30 -0.63 -3.20
N LEU A 76 -9.96 -0.46 -1.92
CA LEU A 76 -10.25 0.75 -1.15
C LEU A 76 -9.16 1.83 -1.31
N VAL A 77 -7.91 1.42 -1.51
CA VAL A 77 -6.76 2.33 -1.64
C VAL A 77 -6.38 2.62 -3.09
N SER A 78 -6.78 1.76 -4.04
CA SER A 78 -6.59 1.96 -5.49
C SER A 78 -7.88 1.66 -6.24
N PRO A 79 -8.74 2.67 -6.49
CA PRO A 79 -10.00 2.49 -7.21
C PRO A 79 -9.82 1.94 -8.63
N ARG A 80 -8.61 2.02 -9.20
CA ARG A 80 -8.26 1.45 -10.51
C ARG A 80 -8.26 -0.09 -10.49
N TYR A 81 -8.14 -0.73 -9.33
CA TYR A 81 -8.07 -2.18 -9.20
C TYR A 81 -9.44 -2.88 -9.13
N ALA A 82 -10.52 -2.13 -8.83
CA ALA A 82 -11.88 -2.67 -8.75
C ALA A 82 -12.43 -3.19 -10.10
N GLY A 83 -11.74 -2.94 -11.22
CA GLY A 83 -12.17 -3.32 -12.56
C GLY A 83 -11.66 -4.66 -13.08
N GLU A 84 -10.59 -5.23 -12.52
CA GLU A 84 -9.89 -6.36 -13.16
C GLU A 84 -10.33 -7.74 -12.61
N THR A 85 -10.78 -7.80 -11.35
CA THR A 85 -11.26 -9.06 -10.76
C THR A 85 -12.71 -9.41 -11.16
N ALA A 86 -13.47 -8.45 -11.70
CA ALA A 86 -14.87 -8.64 -12.11
C ALA A 86 -15.03 -9.39 -13.45
N LEU A 87 -13.95 -9.60 -14.21
CA LEU A 87 -13.99 -10.18 -15.55
C LEU A 87 -13.76 -11.70 -15.60
N PHE A 88 -13.48 -12.37 -14.48
CA PHE A 88 -13.15 -13.82 -14.45
C PHE A 88 -14.18 -14.70 -13.70
N LYS A 89 -15.42 -14.21 -13.52
CA LYS A 89 -16.54 -15.02 -13.04
C LYS A 89 -17.76 -14.87 -13.95
N ALA A 90 -17.75 -15.61 -15.06
CA ALA A 90 -18.93 -15.92 -15.87
C ALA A 90 -18.88 -17.41 -16.27
#